data_AF-A0A2A2Q8B4-F1
#
_entry.id   AF-A0A2A2Q8B4-F1
#
_cell.length_a   1.000
_cell.length_b   1.000
_cell.length_c   1.000
_cell.angle_alpha   90.00
_cell.angle_beta   90.00
_cell.angle_gamma   90.00
#
_symmetry.space_group_name_H-M   'P 1'
#
loop_
_entity.id
_entity.type
_entity.pdbx_description
1 polymer ?
#
loop_
_entity_poly.entity_id
_entity_poly.type
_entity_poly.pdbx_seq_one_letter_code
_entity_poly.pdbx_strand_id
1 'polypeptide(L)'
;MQEELLTALRSRRPKIRERWADLLHAERAATPLGNPDALVHLIDWTLDEIERALLQPATRKRILRRTAAVDYRHECPCGRNPLLGYFAAAEQALQEGMILVQAATPGLDAIGRDASFEELQQVLNSIARREIEAFCGVCQFRTRAPDRNECTVGGPLPAFVHT
;
A
#
# COMPACT_ATOMS: atom_id res chain seq x y z
N MET A 1 14.88 12.88 0.89
CA MET A 1 15.33 12.13 -0.27
C MET A 1 16.16 13.06 -1.13
N GLN A 2 17.28 12.55 -1.61
CA GLN A 2 18.21 13.26 -2.49
C GLN A 2 17.61 13.37 -3.90
N GLU A 3 17.86 14.48 -4.59
CA GLU A 3 17.25 14.77 -5.90
C GLU A 3 17.65 13.76 -6.98
N GLU A 4 18.89 13.27 -6.94
CA GLU A 4 19.41 12.24 -7.84
C GLU A 4 18.64 10.92 -7.69
N LEU A 5 18.36 10.50 -6.45
CA LEU A 5 17.58 9.29 -6.18
C LEU A 5 16.13 9.45 -6.65
N LEU A 6 15.53 10.61 -6.45
CA LEU A 6 14.18 10.88 -6.94
C LEU A 6 14.13 10.84 -8.48
N THR A 7 15.12 11.41 -9.15
CA THR A 7 15.24 11.40 -10.61
C THR A 7 15.46 9.97 -11.14
N ALA A 8 16.28 9.18 -10.47
CA ALA A 8 16.49 7.77 -10.82
C ALA A 8 15.24 6.91 -10.53
N LEU A 9 14.49 7.20 -9.48
CA LEU A 9 13.23 6.50 -9.20
C LEU A 9 12.19 6.81 -10.30
N ARG A 10 12.11 8.06 -10.74
CA ARG A 10 11.26 8.48 -11.87
C ARG A 10 11.60 7.78 -13.18
N SER A 11 12.89 7.66 -13.51
CA SER A 11 13.28 6.97 -14.74
C SER A 11 12.88 5.49 -14.73
N ARG A 12 12.69 4.91 -13.54
CA ARG A 12 12.18 3.55 -13.33
C ARG A 12 10.67 3.44 -13.25
N ARG A 13 9.92 4.55 -13.32
CA ARG A 13 8.47 4.58 -13.19
C ARG A 13 7.76 3.54 -14.06
N PRO A 14 8.10 3.33 -15.35
CA PRO A 14 7.43 2.30 -16.17
C PRO A 14 7.59 0.89 -15.60
N LYS A 15 8.79 0.55 -15.11
CA LYS A 15 9.08 -0.77 -14.51
C LYS A 15 8.40 -0.95 -13.16
N ILE A 16 8.34 0.10 -12.35
CA ILE A 16 7.61 0.07 -11.07
C ILE A 16 6.12 -0.15 -11.33
N ARG A 17 5.56 0.56 -12.33
CA ARG A 17 4.16 0.43 -12.73
C ARG A 17 3.83 -0.98 -13.22
N GLU A 18 4.66 -1.54 -14.08
CA GLU A 18 4.53 -2.93 -14.56
C GLU A 18 4.57 -3.92 -13.39
N ARG A 19 5.61 -3.81 -12.54
CA ARG A 19 5.77 -4.68 -11.39
C ARG A 19 4.61 -4.60 -10.41
N TRP A 20 4.10 -3.40 -10.15
CA TRP A 20 2.93 -3.20 -9.31
C TRP A 20 1.69 -3.86 -9.91
N ALA A 21 1.46 -3.70 -11.22
CA ALA A 21 0.38 -4.39 -11.90
C ALA A 21 0.50 -5.92 -11.78
N ASP A 22 1.70 -6.49 -11.96
CA ASP A 22 1.92 -7.93 -11.78
C ASP A 22 1.58 -8.41 -10.36
N LEU A 23 2.01 -7.66 -9.34
CA LEU A 23 1.72 -7.96 -7.94
C LEU A 23 0.21 -7.90 -7.65
N LEU A 24 -0.49 -6.90 -8.19
CA LEU A 24 -1.94 -6.79 -8.08
C LEU A 24 -2.68 -7.99 -8.68
N HIS A 25 -2.24 -8.46 -9.85
CA HIS A 25 -2.86 -9.62 -10.51
C HIS A 25 -2.53 -10.95 -9.82
N ALA A 26 -1.40 -11.02 -9.14
CA ALA A 26 -1.03 -12.20 -8.35
C ALA A 26 -1.88 -12.33 -7.07
N GLU A 27 -2.40 -11.22 -6.53
CA GLU A 27 -3.25 -11.24 -5.36
C GLU A 27 -4.70 -11.66 -5.65
N ARG A 28 -5.30 -12.40 -4.71
CA ARG A 28 -6.74 -12.73 -4.80
C ARG A 28 -7.56 -11.52 -4.38
N ALA A 29 -8.44 -11.07 -5.27
CA ALA A 29 -9.40 -10.01 -4.95
C ALA A 29 -10.31 -10.43 -3.77
N ALA A 30 -10.21 -9.70 -2.65
CA ALA A 30 -11.03 -9.96 -1.47
C ALA A 30 -12.50 -9.53 -1.66
N THR A 31 -12.78 -8.64 -2.61
CA THR A 31 -14.12 -8.15 -2.95
C THR A 31 -14.26 -7.91 -4.45
N PRO A 32 -15.49 -7.83 -5.00
CA PRO A 32 -15.68 -7.48 -6.42
C PRO A 32 -15.09 -6.12 -6.82
N LEU A 33 -14.99 -5.18 -5.87
CA LEU A 33 -14.36 -3.87 -6.09
C LEU A 33 -12.82 -3.94 -6.05
N GLY A 34 -12.26 -5.09 -5.67
CA GLY A 34 -10.83 -5.37 -5.68
C GLY A 34 -10.34 -5.99 -6.98
N ASN A 35 -11.07 -5.85 -8.09
CA ASN A 35 -10.63 -6.38 -9.39
C ASN A 35 -9.31 -5.71 -9.81
N PRO A 36 -8.21 -6.46 -10.02
CA PRO A 36 -6.92 -5.91 -10.42
C PRO A 36 -6.99 -5.10 -11.72
N ASP A 37 -7.77 -5.56 -12.71
CA ASP A 37 -7.93 -4.85 -14.00
C ASP A 37 -8.50 -3.44 -13.82
N ALA A 38 -9.34 -3.22 -12.81
CA ALA A 38 -9.86 -1.90 -12.50
C ALA A 38 -8.85 -1.05 -11.73
N LEU A 39 -8.15 -1.66 -10.78
CA LEU A 39 -7.22 -0.97 -9.88
C LEU A 39 -5.93 -0.52 -10.58
N VAL A 40 -5.47 -1.22 -11.62
CA VAL A 40 -4.26 -0.80 -12.36
C VAL A 40 -4.36 0.59 -12.98
N HIS A 41 -5.57 1.08 -13.24
CA HIS A 41 -5.79 2.43 -13.75
C HIS A 41 -5.51 3.53 -12.71
N LEU A 42 -5.47 3.19 -11.42
CA LEU A 42 -5.13 4.12 -10.33
C LEU A 42 -3.61 4.28 -10.14
N ILE A 43 -2.80 3.37 -10.70
CA ILE A 43 -1.35 3.31 -10.46
C ILE A 43 -0.68 4.61 -10.88
N ASP A 44 -0.93 5.05 -12.11
CA ASP A 44 -0.24 6.23 -12.65
C ASP A 44 -0.57 7.49 -11.85
N TRP A 45 -1.84 7.66 -11.47
CA TRP A 45 -2.25 8.74 -10.57
C TRP A 45 -1.57 8.65 -9.20
N THR A 46 -1.43 7.45 -8.64
CA THR A 46 -0.81 7.28 -7.32
C THR A 46 0.69 7.56 -7.37
N LEU A 47 1.37 7.16 -8.46
CA LEU A 47 2.78 7.51 -8.69
C LEU A 47 2.96 9.03 -8.82
N ASP A 48 2.05 9.73 -9.50
CA ASP A 48 2.08 11.20 -9.57
C ASP A 48 1.92 11.85 -8.19
N GLU A 49 1.01 11.34 -7.35
CA GLU A 49 0.83 11.83 -5.98
C GLU A 49 2.10 11.64 -5.13
N ILE A 50 2.74 10.47 -5.23
CA ILE A 50 4.00 10.18 -4.53
C ILE A 50 5.10 11.13 -4.98
N GLU A 51 5.30 11.27 -6.29
CA GLU A 51 6.31 12.16 -6.84
C GLU A 51 6.08 13.62 -6.43
N ARG A 52 4.82 14.07 -6.45
CA ARG A 52 4.45 15.42 -6.01
C ARG A 52 4.74 15.63 -4.53
N ALA A 53 4.42 14.65 -3.69
CA ALA A 53 4.67 14.71 -2.26
C ALA A 53 6.17 14.75 -1.94
N LEU A 54 6.99 13.99 -2.68
CA LEU A 54 8.45 13.96 -2.53
C LEU A 54 9.12 15.25 -3.01
N LEU A 55 8.61 15.88 -4.08
CA LEU A 55 9.14 17.13 -4.60
C LEU A 55 8.85 18.35 -3.71
N GLN A 56 7.71 18.36 -3.02
CA GLN A 56 7.24 19.54 -2.29
C GLN A 56 7.78 19.55 -0.86
N PRO A 57 8.74 20.43 -0.49
CA PRO A 57 9.40 20.36 0.82
C PRO A 57 8.43 20.58 1.98
N ALA A 58 7.42 21.44 1.80
CA ALA A 58 6.41 21.72 2.82
C ALA A 58 5.48 20.51 3.06
N THR A 59 4.99 19.90 1.98
CA THR A 59 4.15 18.69 2.03
C THR A 59 4.91 17.53 2.63
N ARG A 60 6.14 17.29 2.16
CA ARG A 60 7.05 16.30 2.72
C ARG A 60 7.23 16.48 4.22
N LYS A 61 7.67 17.66 4.68
CA LYS A 61 7.89 17.94 6.11
C LYS A 61 6.64 17.71 6.95
N ARG A 62 5.46 18.07 6.43
CA ARG A 62 4.19 17.82 7.12
C ARG A 62 3.89 16.34 7.26
N ILE A 63 4.10 15.55 6.21
CA ILE A 63 3.91 14.09 6.22
C ILE A 63 4.85 13.47 7.26
N LEU A 64 6.16 13.73 7.16
CA LEU A 64 7.17 13.13 8.03
C LEU A 64 6.92 13.41 9.52
N ARG A 65 6.44 14.61 9.85
CA ARG A 65 6.05 14.98 11.23
C ARG A 65 4.83 14.21 11.73
N ARG A 66 3.89 13.87 10.85
CA ARG A 66 2.61 13.24 11.19
C ARG A 66 2.73 11.72 11.28
N THR A 67 3.71 11.13 10.59
CA THR A 67 4.01 9.69 10.57
C THR A 67 4.89 9.25 11.73
N ALA A 68 5.81 10.09 12.21
CA ALA A 68 6.65 9.81 13.39
C ALA A 68 5.85 9.57 14.70
N ALA A 69 4.54 9.77 14.70
CA ALA A 69 3.70 9.72 15.89
C ALA A 69 2.91 8.41 16.07
N VAL A 70 2.81 7.51 15.08
CA VAL A 70 1.93 6.32 15.19
C VAL A 70 2.42 5.17 14.31
N ASP A 71 2.34 3.96 14.86
CA ASP A 71 2.56 2.69 14.15
C ASP A 71 1.32 2.40 13.27
N TYR A 72 1.43 2.63 11.96
CA TYR A 72 0.27 2.62 11.06
C TYR A 72 0.22 1.33 10.24
N ARG A 73 -0.55 0.35 10.72
CA ARG A 73 -1.24 -0.57 9.79
C ARG A 73 -2.46 0.16 9.23
N HIS A 74 -2.75 0.01 7.96
CA HIS A 74 -3.91 0.65 7.33
C HIS A 74 -5.20 0.02 7.87
N GLU A 75 -5.74 0.58 8.95
CA GLU A 75 -6.89 0.00 9.64
C GLU A 75 -8.17 0.19 8.81
N CYS A 76 -8.58 -0.87 8.13
CA CYS A 76 -9.95 -1.06 7.67
C CYS A 76 -10.59 -2.09 8.59
N PRO A 77 -11.48 -1.69 9.53
CA PRO A 77 -12.04 -2.61 10.51
C PRO A 77 -12.73 -3.83 9.89
N CYS A 78 -13.36 -3.67 8.72
CA CYS A 78 -14.05 -4.76 8.03
C CYS A 78 -13.14 -5.56 7.07
N GLY A 79 -11.91 -5.12 6.81
CA GLY A 79 -10.95 -5.78 5.92
C GLY A 79 -11.34 -5.84 4.44
N ARG A 80 -12.43 -5.17 4.04
CA ARG A 80 -13.02 -5.28 2.70
C ARG A 80 -12.65 -4.15 1.75
N ASN A 81 -11.85 -3.19 2.21
CA ASN A 81 -11.43 -2.09 1.36
C ASN A 81 -10.49 -2.62 0.25
N PRO A 82 -10.85 -2.48 -1.04
CA PRO A 82 -10.03 -2.99 -2.14
C PRO A 82 -8.64 -2.34 -2.20
N LEU A 83 -8.49 -1.15 -1.60
CA LEU A 83 -7.22 -0.44 -1.57
C LEU A 83 -6.19 -1.08 -0.61
N LEU A 84 -6.58 -2.04 0.23
CA LEU A 84 -5.63 -2.74 1.11
C LEU A 84 -4.59 -3.53 0.29
N GLY A 85 -5.05 -4.43 -0.58
CA GLY A 85 -4.15 -5.18 -1.48
C GLY A 85 -3.46 -4.27 -2.50
N TYR A 86 -4.16 -3.21 -2.95
CA TYR A 86 -3.57 -2.20 -3.83
C TYR A 86 -2.33 -1.54 -3.24
N PHE A 87 -2.42 -1.03 -2.01
CA PHE A 87 -1.30 -0.36 -1.36
C PHE A 87 -0.23 -1.33 -0.84
N ALA A 88 -0.59 -2.57 -0.52
CA ALA A 88 0.40 -3.62 -0.23
C ALA A 88 1.27 -3.94 -1.46
N ALA A 89 0.64 -4.09 -2.63
CA ALA A 89 1.36 -4.27 -3.89
C ALA A 89 2.20 -3.03 -4.27
N ALA A 90 1.69 -1.83 -3.96
CA ALA A 90 2.41 -0.57 -4.15
C ALA A 90 3.70 -0.52 -3.35
N GLU A 91 3.60 -0.85 -2.07
CA GLU A 91 4.70 -0.87 -1.12
C GLU A 91 5.80 -1.77 -1.65
N GLN A 92 5.48 -3.02 -1.97
CA GLN A 92 6.47 -3.95 -2.49
C GLN A 92 7.10 -3.46 -3.80
N ALA A 93 6.32 -3.00 -4.78
CA ALA A 93 6.84 -2.52 -6.06
C ALA A 93 7.78 -1.31 -5.90
N LEU A 94 7.43 -0.38 -5.01
CA LEU A 94 8.22 0.82 -4.73
C LEU A 94 9.51 0.49 -3.97
N GLN A 95 9.44 -0.44 -3.01
CA GLN A 95 10.61 -0.92 -2.28
C GLN A 95 11.60 -1.62 -3.21
N GLU A 96 11.12 -2.54 -4.06
CA GLU A 96 11.94 -3.19 -5.10
C GLU A 96 12.56 -2.15 -6.04
N GLY A 97 11.77 -1.16 -6.48
CA GLY A 97 12.24 -0.05 -7.31
C GLY A 97 13.36 0.76 -6.65
N MET A 98 13.19 1.14 -5.38
CA MET A 98 14.16 1.91 -4.60
C MET A 98 15.45 1.13 -4.36
N ILE A 99 15.36 -0.16 -4.03
CA ILE A 99 16.54 -1.03 -3.86
C ILE A 99 17.38 -1.03 -5.14
N LEU A 100 16.73 -1.15 -6.31
CA LEU A 100 17.44 -1.15 -7.60
C LEU A 100 18.04 0.22 -7.94
N VAL A 101 17.40 1.33 -7.54
CA VAL A 101 18.02 2.67 -7.66
C VAL A 101 19.26 2.76 -6.79
N GLN A 102 19.15 2.44 -5.50
CA GLN A 102 20.26 2.56 -4.56
C GLN A 102 21.44 1.65 -4.91
N ALA A 103 21.17 0.43 -5.39
CA ALA A 103 22.20 -0.49 -5.88
C ALA A 103 22.95 0.07 -7.11
N ALA A 104 22.26 0.86 -7.94
CA ALA A 104 22.83 1.51 -9.11
C ALA A 104 23.46 2.89 -8.80
N THR A 105 23.45 3.35 -7.55
CA THR A 105 24.03 4.64 -7.13
C THR A 105 25.29 4.41 -6.28
N PRO A 106 26.50 4.49 -6.87
CA PRO A 106 27.74 4.39 -6.14
C PRO A 106 27.89 5.52 -5.11
N GLY A 107 28.54 5.25 -3.98
CA GLY A 107 28.91 6.28 -3.00
C GLY A 107 27.78 6.76 -2.07
N LEU A 108 26.54 6.27 -2.24
CA LEU A 108 25.47 6.53 -1.27
C LEU A 108 25.74 5.78 0.03
N ASP A 109 25.90 6.52 1.13
CA ASP A 109 26.12 5.96 2.47
C ASP A 109 24.88 5.22 2.99
N ALA A 110 25.08 4.35 3.99
CA ALA A 110 24.00 3.54 4.55
C ALA A 110 22.88 4.41 5.15
N ILE A 111 23.24 5.51 5.81
CA ILE A 111 22.29 6.43 6.44
C ILE A 111 21.39 7.09 5.38
N GLY A 112 21.96 7.53 4.25
CA GLY A 112 21.21 8.13 3.14
C GLY A 112 20.29 7.15 2.43
N ARG A 113 20.66 5.86 2.37
CA ARG A 113 19.80 4.78 1.85
C ARG A 113 18.58 4.60 2.74
N ASP A 114 18.80 4.42 4.03
CA ASP A 114 17.74 4.17 5.01
C ASP A 114 16.79 5.36 5.09
N ALA A 115 17.32 6.58 5.18
CA ALA A 115 16.51 7.80 5.21
C ALA A 115 15.66 7.99 3.94
N SER A 116 16.19 7.63 2.76
CA SER A 116 15.43 7.72 1.51
C SER A 116 14.33 6.67 1.42
N PHE A 117 14.59 5.46 1.93
CA PHE A 117 13.61 4.39 1.98
C PHE A 117 12.48 4.74 2.97
N GLU A 118 12.83 5.22 4.16
CA GLU A 118 11.88 5.64 5.18
C GLU A 118 11.01 6.80 4.67
N GLU A 119 11.58 7.79 4.00
CA GLU A 119 10.82 8.89 3.42
C GLU A 119 9.81 8.43 2.36
N LEU A 120 10.20 7.50 1.49
CA LEU A 120 9.29 6.92 0.49
C LEU A 120 8.13 6.17 1.17
N GLN A 121 8.44 5.35 2.17
CA GLN A 121 7.46 4.58 2.92
C GLN A 121 6.47 5.50 3.64
N GLN A 122 6.95 6.56 4.29
CA GLN A 122 6.10 7.51 5.00
C GLN A 122 5.16 8.28 4.05
N VAL A 123 5.63 8.64 2.85
CA VAL A 123 4.79 9.24 1.81
C VAL A 123 3.71 8.27 1.35
N LEU A 124 4.07 7.03 1.02
CA LEU A 124 3.12 6.00 0.61
C LEU A 124 2.07 5.76 1.70
N ASN A 125 2.50 5.56 2.94
CA ASN A 125 1.60 5.31 4.07
C ASN A 125 0.62 6.46 4.31
N SER A 126 1.08 7.71 4.11
CA SER A 126 0.23 8.89 4.24
C SER A 126 -0.87 8.94 3.17
N ILE A 127 -0.52 8.60 1.92
CA ILE A 127 -1.48 8.51 0.80
C ILE A 127 -2.45 7.35 1.05
N ALA A 128 -1.92 6.15 1.34
CA ALA A 128 -2.70 4.95 1.61
C ALA A 128 -3.74 5.19 2.70
N ARG A 129 -3.34 5.79 3.84
CA ARG A 129 -4.27 6.15 4.91
C ARG A 129 -5.40 7.06 4.40
N ARG A 130 -5.07 8.14 3.69
CA ARG A 130 -6.05 9.12 3.21
C ARG A 130 -7.08 8.45 2.29
N GLU A 131 -6.62 7.65 1.34
CA GLU A 131 -7.50 7.00 0.35
C GLU A 131 -8.32 5.87 0.98
N ILE A 132 -7.70 5.05 1.85
CA ILE A 132 -8.39 3.98 2.57
C ILE A 132 -9.46 4.56 3.49
N GLU A 133 -9.15 5.63 4.23
CA GLU A 133 -10.11 6.30 5.11
C GLU A 133 -11.28 6.89 4.30
N ALA A 134 -11.00 7.55 3.18
CA ALA A 134 -12.03 8.11 2.30
C ALA A 134 -12.98 7.02 1.79
N PHE A 135 -12.44 5.90 1.32
CA PHE A 135 -13.25 4.77 0.83
C PHE A 135 -14.01 4.08 1.99
N CYS A 136 -13.37 3.91 3.15
CA CYS A 136 -14.04 3.39 4.35
C CYS A 136 -15.17 4.32 4.82
N GLY A 137 -15.06 5.64 4.60
CA GLY A 137 -16.09 6.62 4.94
C GLY A 137 -17.44 6.36 4.27
N VAL A 138 -17.46 5.73 3.09
CA VAL A 138 -18.67 5.34 2.36
C VAL A 138 -19.01 3.85 2.50
N CYS A 139 -18.20 3.09 3.23
CA CYS A 139 -18.39 1.65 3.41
C CYS A 139 -19.51 1.36 4.42
N GLN A 140 -20.57 0.68 3.97
CA GLN A 140 -21.68 0.25 4.83
C GLN A 140 -21.28 -0.77 5.91
N PHE A 141 -20.12 -1.42 5.76
CA PHE A 141 -19.61 -2.43 6.70
C PHE A 141 -18.64 -1.87 7.74
N ARG A 142 -18.37 -0.55 7.76
CA ARG A 142 -17.33 0.07 8.60
C ARG A 142 -17.46 -0.24 10.10
N THR A 143 -18.69 -0.37 10.60
CA THR A 143 -18.98 -0.64 12.02
C THR A 143 -19.01 -2.12 12.38
N ARG A 144 -19.01 -3.02 11.38
CA ARG A 144 -18.84 -4.46 11.61
C ARG A 144 -17.35 -4.75 11.68
N ALA A 145 -16.80 -4.68 12.90
CA ALA A 145 -15.58 -5.43 13.19
C ALA A 145 -15.89 -6.92 12.90
N PRO A 146 -14.98 -7.70 12.30
CA PRO A 146 -15.15 -9.14 12.25
C PRO A 146 -15.23 -9.62 13.69
N ASP A 147 -16.35 -10.25 14.03
CA ASP A 147 -16.41 -11.10 15.20
C ASP A 147 -15.26 -12.09 15.05
N ARG A 148 -14.30 -12.07 15.97
CA ARG A 148 -13.16 -13.02 15.96
C ARG A 148 -13.60 -14.49 16.18
N ASN A 149 -14.91 -14.78 16.13
CA ASN A 149 -15.53 -16.06 16.43
C ASN A 149 -16.16 -16.79 15.23
N GLU A 150 -16.19 -16.24 14.01
CA GLU A 150 -16.64 -17.00 12.83
C GLU A 150 -15.46 -17.61 12.05
N CYS A 151 -14.70 -18.44 12.77
CA CYS A 151 -13.86 -19.49 12.21
C CYS A 151 -14.12 -20.79 13.00
N THR A 152 -15.37 -21.24 13.04
CA THR A 152 -15.71 -22.64 13.32
C THR A 152 -16.28 -23.27 12.07
N VAL A 153 -15.38 -23.77 11.22
CA VAL A 153 -15.69 -24.87 10.31
C VAL A 153 -16.04 -26.07 11.20
N GLY A 154 -17.32 -26.35 11.36
CA GLY A 154 -17.79 -27.44 12.23
C GLY A 154 -19.26 -27.29 12.61
N GLY A 155 -20.16 -27.21 11.62
CA GLY A 155 -21.57 -27.45 11.87
C GLY A 155 -21.75 -28.88 12.42
N PRO A 156 -22.60 -29.12 13.44
CA PRO A 156 -22.81 -30.45 13.95
C PRO A 156 -23.41 -31.35 12.86
N LEU A 157 -22.79 -32.51 12.64
CA LEU A 157 -23.31 -33.56 11.78
C LEU A 157 -24.71 -33.97 12.27
N PRO A 158 -25.69 -34.20 11.37
CA PRO A 158 -27.00 -34.71 11.76
C PRO A 158 -26.82 -36.10 12.38
N ALA A 159 -27.39 -36.28 13.58
CA ALA A 159 -27.43 -37.57 14.25
C ALA A 159 -28.18 -38.58 13.37
N PHE A 160 -27.49 -39.63 12.95
CA PHE A 160 -28.11 -40.79 12.31
C PHE A 160 -29.06 -41.46 13.31
N VAL A 161 -30.34 -41.47 12.96
CA VAL A 161 -31.35 -42.32 13.57
C VAL A 161 -31.10 -43.74 13.08
N HIS A 162 -30.72 -44.63 13.98
CA HIS A 162 -30.87 -46.06 13.75
C HIS A 162 -31.84 -46.66 14.78
N THR A 163 -32.71 -47.47 14.19
CA THR A 163 -33.90 -48.16 14.69
C THR A 163 -33.56 -49.24 15.71
#